data_AF-A0A410WVU2-F1
#
_entry.id   AF-A0A410WVU2-F1
#
_cell.length_a   1.000
_cell.length_b   1.000
_cell.length_c   1.000
_cell.angle_alpha   90.00
_cell.angle_beta   90.00
_cell.angle_gamma   90.00
#
_symmetry.space_group_name_H-M   'P 1'
#
loop_
_entity.id
_entity.type
_entity.pdbx_description
1 polymer ?
#
loop_
_entity_poly.entity_id
_entity_poly.type
_entity_poly.pdbx_seq_one_letter_code
_entity_poly.pdbx_strand_id
1 'polypeptide(L)'
;MNAGAGINMNKGQTLLKIKGVALTAVCLLNVLLPGNAAAERITLPADVTEPAIPIVADRGPFSIEVYPLRHKLVVFKDKKHYKTYPVAVGNLATPTPVGEYQVIYKGKNWGPSFGPRWLGLNVPWGAYGIHGTNKPHSIGQHLSHGCIRMRNRDVEELYDLIPIGTKVTIAGHVLGDPGREPRKLAQGDIGADVQLIQNRLKSAGYYSGVCNGKFLASTAEALRRFQRDNGLRADGVVSISVYEKFGLME
;
A
#
# COMPACT_ATOMS: atom_id res chain seq x y z
N MET A 1 40.01 -0.89 25.16
CA MET A 1 39.21 -1.70 26.10
C MET A 1 37.76 -1.64 25.64
N ASN A 2 37.16 -2.84 25.50
CA ASN A 2 35.77 -3.24 25.16
C ASN A 2 34.65 -2.18 25.30
N ALA A 3 33.55 -2.24 24.55
CA ALA A 3 32.86 -3.41 24.02
C ALA A 3 32.06 -3.13 22.74
N GLY A 4 32.12 -4.06 21.78
CA GLY A 4 31.19 -4.16 20.67
C GLY A 4 29.89 -4.86 21.09
N ALA A 5 28.76 -4.38 20.58
CA ALA A 5 27.48 -5.06 20.69
C ALA A 5 27.20 -5.78 19.36
N GLY A 6 27.50 -7.08 19.36
CA GLY A 6 27.20 -7.99 18.26
C GLY A 6 25.69 -8.22 18.12
N ILE A 7 25.27 -8.29 16.86
CA ILE A 7 23.95 -8.74 16.42
C ILE A 7 23.86 -10.24 16.70
N ASN A 8 23.00 -10.66 17.62
CA ASN A 8 22.74 -12.08 17.86
C ASN A 8 21.42 -12.49 17.19
N MET A 9 21.55 -13.15 16.03
CA MET A 9 20.49 -13.92 15.41
C MET A 9 20.53 -15.35 15.94
N ASN A 10 19.42 -15.84 16.50
CA ASN A 10 19.03 -17.26 16.42
C ASN A 10 17.55 -17.40 16.79
N LYS A 11 16.71 -17.81 15.82
CA LYS A 11 16.33 -19.20 15.50
C LYS A 11 15.32 -19.78 16.51
N GLY A 12 14.07 -19.84 16.05
CA GLY A 12 12.96 -20.47 16.75
C GLY A 12 11.73 -20.51 15.84
N GLN A 13 11.85 -21.19 14.70
CA GLN A 13 10.70 -21.57 13.88
C GLN A 13 9.86 -22.58 14.67
N THR A 14 8.56 -22.35 14.79
CA THR A 14 7.58 -23.43 14.87
C THR A 14 6.41 -23.05 13.99
N LEU A 15 6.49 -23.53 12.75
CA LEU A 15 5.50 -23.42 11.71
C LEU A 15 4.34 -24.37 12.07
N LEU A 16 3.18 -23.82 12.42
CA LEU A 16 1.98 -24.63 12.61
C LEU A 16 1.48 -25.07 11.22
N LYS A 17 1.44 -26.40 11.04
CA LYS A 17 1.06 -27.15 9.84
C LYS A 17 -0.26 -26.66 9.21
N ILE A 18 -0.18 -26.21 7.96
CA ILE A 18 -1.32 -26.13 7.04
C ILE A 18 -1.40 -27.50 6.33
N LYS A 19 -2.53 -28.20 6.48
CA LYS A 19 -2.83 -29.44 5.76
C LYS A 19 -3.43 -29.11 4.38
N GLY A 20 -2.86 -29.71 3.34
CA GLY A 20 -3.43 -29.93 2.00
C GLY A 20 -3.63 -28.66 1.16
N VAL A 21 -3.25 -28.57 -0.11
CA VAL A 21 -3.21 -29.57 -1.17
C VAL A 21 -2.09 -29.17 -2.14
N ALA A 22 -1.30 -30.15 -2.56
CA ALA A 22 -0.31 -29.99 -3.61
C ALA A 22 -1.04 -29.78 -4.95
N LEU A 23 -0.75 -28.67 -5.64
CA LEU A 23 -1.00 -28.57 -7.06
C LEU A 23 0.35 -28.68 -7.77
N THR A 24 0.74 -29.92 -8.06
CA THR A 24 1.81 -30.23 -8.99
C THR A 24 1.43 -29.69 -10.36
N ALA A 25 2.25 -28.78 -10.88
CA ALA A 25 2.22 -28.37 -12.27
C ALA A 25 2.55 -29.60 -13.13
N VAL A 26 1.54 -30.09 -13.87
CA VAL A 26 1.76 -31.09 -14.93
C VAL A 26 2.38 -30.37 -16.12
N CYS A 27 3.71 -30.47 -16.23
CA CYS A 27 4.39 -30.24 -17.50
C CYS A 27 4.01 -31.36 -18.46
N LEU A 28 3.51 -30.98 -19.64
CA LEU A 28 3.33 -31.88 -20.77
C LEU A 28 4.64 -32.58 -21.12
N LEU A 29 4.66 -33.91 -21.02
CA LEU A 29 5.65 -34.73 -21.70
C LEU A 29 4.90 -35.78 -22.54
N ASN A 30 4.96 -35.60 -23.85
CA ASN A 30 4.51 -36.58 -24.82
C ASN A 30 5.41 -37.82 -24.74
N VAL A 31 4.83 -38.98 -24.47
CA VAL A 31 5.44 -40.29 -24.74
C VAL A 31 4.43 -41.14 -25.49
N LEU A 32 4.72 -41.39 -26.78
CA LEU A 32 4.08 -42.43 -27.58
C LEU A 32 4.54 -43.81 -27.11
N LEU A 33 3.62 -44.77 -26.94
CA LEU A 33 3.78 -46.18 -27.32
C LEU A 33 2.39 -46.87 -27.46
N PRO A 34 2.26 -47.95 -28.27
CA PRO A 34 0.99 -48.45 -28.81
C PRO A 34 0.41 -49.66 -28.06
N GLY A 35 -0.91 -49.88 -28.14
CA GLY A 35 -1.52 -51.18 -27.79
C GLY A 35 -2.98 -51.12 -27.35
N ASN A 36 -3.86 -51.74 -28.13
CA ASN A 36 -5.30 -51.94 -27.92
C ASN A 36 -5.70 -52.44 -26.52
N ALA A 37 -6.79 -51.92 -25.95
CA ALA A 37 -8.07 -52.63 -25.79
C ALA A 37 -9.07 -51.85 -24.91
N ALA A 38 -10.35 -51.87 -25.32
CA ALA A 38 -11.56 -51.53 -24.58
C ALA A 38 -11.72 -50.08 -24.09
N ALA A 39 -12.43 -49.29 -24.89
CA ALA A 39 -13.04 -48.04 -24.48
C ALA A 39 -14.24 -48.30 -23.56
N GLU A 40 -14.09 -48.03 -22.26
CA GLU A 40 -15.23 -47.90 -21.35
C GLU A 40 -15.57 -46.40 -21.25
N ARG A 41 -16.63 -45.98 -21.94
CA ARG A 41 -17.18 -44.62 -21.85
C ARG A 41 -17.90 -44.48 -20.51
N ILE A 42 -17.22 -43.94 -19.52
CA ILE A 42 -17.90 -43.36 -18.35
C ILE A 42 -18.56 -42.07 -18.82
N THR A 43 -19.89 -42.13 -19.00
CA THR A 43 -20.70 -40.95 -19.29
C THR A 43 -20.87 -40.18 -17.98
N LEU A 44 -20.14 -39.09 -17.80
CA LEU A 44 -20.37 -38.16 -16.70
C LEU A 44 -21.72 -37.47 -16.91
N PRO A 45 -22.58 -37.33 -15.88
CA PRO A 45 -23.84 -36.63 -16.01
C PRO A 45 -23.61 -35.18 -16.43
N ALA A 46 -24.30 -34.77 -17.50
CA ALA A 46 -24.36 -33.39 -17.98
C ALA A 46 -25.25 -32.56 -17.05
N ASP A 47 -24.78 -32.29 -15.83
CA ASP A 47 -25.32 -31.22 -15.00
C ASP A 47 -24.32 -30.81 -13.91
N VAL A 48 -23.22 -30.21 -14.34
CA VAL A 48 -22.47 -29.29 -13.49
C VAL A 48 -22.59 -27.94 -14.16
N THR A 49 -23.68 -27.24 -13.84
CA THR A 49 -23.75 -25.80 -14.04
C THR A 49 -22.47 -25.21 -13.48
N GLU A 50 -21.64 -24.65 -14.36
CA GLU A 50 -20.48 -23.87 -13.96
C GLU A 50 -20.96 -22.86 -12.91
N PRO A 51 -20.37 -22.82 -11.71
CA PRO A 51 -20.74 -21.79 -10.75
C PRO A 51 -20.39 -20.46 -11.40
N ALA A 52 -21.43 -19.71 -11.75
CA ALA A 52 -21.30 -18.32 -12.16
C ALA A 52 -20.40 -17.62 -11.15
N ILE A 53 -19.34 -16.98 -11.66
CA ILE A 53 -18.40 -16.18 -10.88
C ILE A 53 -19.21 -15.36 -9.86
N PRO A 54 -18.99 -15.49 -8.54
CA PRO A 54 -19.76 -14.71 -7.59
C PRO A 54 -19.44 -13.23 -7.82
N ILE A 55 -20.40 -12.53 -8.39
CA ILE A 55 -20.40 -11.07 -8.47
C ILE A 55 -20.66 -10.57 -7.04
N VAL A 56 -19.78 -9.67 -6.59
CA VAL A 56 -19.78 -8.91 -5.32
C VAL A 56 -19.16 -9.62 -4.10
N ALA A 57 -17.86 -9.40 -3.89
CA ALA A 57 -17.27 -9.44 -2.55
C ALA A 57 -17.83 -8.25 -1.75
N ASP A 58 -18.90 -8.47 -0.98
CA ASP A 58 -19.43 -7.45 -0.08
C ASP A 58 -18.47 -7.31 1.11
N ARG A 59 -17.69 -6.23 1.11
CA ARG A 59 -16.54 -5.97 1.99
C ARG A 59 -16.98 -5.49 3.37
N GLY A 60 -17.89 -6.21 4.01
CA GLY A 60 -18.44 -5.84 5.32
C GLY A 60 -19.21 -4.50 5.32
N PRO A 61 -19.93 -4.18 6.41
CA PRO A 61 -20.74 -2.98 6.47
C PRO A 61 -19.91 -1.70 6.63
N PHE A 62 -18.64 -1.80 7.05
CA PHE A 62 -17.83 -0.64 7.38
C PHE A 62 -16.88 -0.21 6.25
N SER A 63 -16.72 1.09 6.09
CA SER A 63 -15.63 1.70 5.32
C SER A 63 -15.11 2.95 6.02
N ILE A 64 -13.87 3.32 5.71
CA ILE A 64 -13.21 4.50 6.24
C ILE A 64 -12.82 5.41 5.09
N GLU A 65 -13.06 6.70 5.27
CA GLU A 65 -12.53 7.76 4.41
C GLU A 65 -11.68 8.73 5.24
N VAL A 66 -10.47 9.02 4.76
CA VAL A 66 -9.56 9.98 5.39
C VAL A 66 -9.45 11.19 4.48
N TYR A 67 -9.60 12.38 5.07
CA TYR A 67 -9.49 13.67 4.42
C TYR A 67 -8.32 14.45 5.05
N PRO A 68 -7.07 14.27 4.56
CA PRO A 68 -5.88 14.86 5.15
C PRO A 68 -5.94 16.38 5.30
N LEU A 69 -6.39 17.08 4.25
CA LEU A 69 -6.55 18.55 4.24
C LEU A 69 -7.55 19.08 5.28
N ARG A 70 -8.50 18.24 5.69
CA ARG A 70 -9.54 18.59 6.68
C ARG A 70 -9.24 18.01 8.06
N HIS A 71 -8.13 17.29 8.21
CA HIS A 71 -7.74 16.55 9.42
C HIS A 71 -8.85 15.66 9.96
N LYS A 72 -9.57 14.97 9.07
CA LYS A 72 -10.72 14.13 9.42
C LYS A 72 -10.56 12.70 8.94
N LEU A 73 -10.98 11.77 9.79
CA LEU A 73 -11.27 10.38 9.45
C LEU A 73 -12.77 10.16 9.66
N VAL A 74 -13.45 9.68 8.63
CA VAL A 74 -14.89 9.41 8.63
C VAL A 74 -15.10 7.92 8.50
N VAL A 75 -15.90 7.36 9.40
CA VAL A 75 -16.37 5.98 9.32
C VAL A 75 -17.77 5.99 8.72
N PHE A 76 -17.99 5.10 7.76
CA PHE A 76 -19.30 4.80 7.21
C PHE A 76 -19.70 3.38 7.61
N LYS A 77 -21.00 3.19 7.85
CA LYS A 77 -21.63 1.89 8.02
C LYS A 77 -22.78 1.78 7.03
N ASP A 78 -22.78 0.76 6.19
CA ASP A 78 -23.78 0.55 5.12
C ASP A 78 -23.91 1.80 4.23
N LYS A 79 -22.75 2.40 3.89
CA LYS A 79 -22.60 3.67 3.14
C LYS A 79 -23.23 4.90 3.81
N LYS A 80 -23.75 4.79 5.03
CA LYS A 80 -24.24 5.93 5.83
C LYS A 80 -23.13 6.42 6.75
N HIS A 81 -23.04 7.74 6.91
CA HIS A 81 -22.13 8.34 7.89
C HIS A 81 -22.39 7.73 9.27
N TYR A 82 -21.35 7.21 9.91
CA TYR A 82 -21.42 6.66 11.25
C TYR A 82 -20.77 7.61 12.26
N LYS A 83 -19.52 7.99 12.00
CA LYS A 83 -18.77 8.88 12.91
C LYS A 83 -17.63 9.61 12.22
N THR A 84 -17.24 10.74 12.79
CA THR A 84 -16.06 11.51 12.34
C THR A 84 -15.11 11.73 13.51
N TYR A 85 -13.82 11.53 13.25
CA TYR A 85 -12.73 11.70 14.20
C TYR A 85 -11.74 12.76 13.71
N PRO A 86 -11.22 13.62 14.61
CA PRO A 86 -10.09 14.48 14.28
C PRO A 86 -8.80 13.65 14.25
N VAL A 87 -7.94 13.90 13.26
CA VAL A 87 -6.69 13.14 13.06
C VAL A 87 -5.50 14.05 12.81
N ALA A 88 -4.29 13.57 13.09
CA ALA A 88 -3.06 14.14 12.52
C ALA A 88 -2.64 13.33 11.30
N VAL A 89 -2.04 13.99 10.33
CA VAL A 89 -1.58 13.38 9.07
C VAL A 89 -0.13 13.74 8.78
N GLY A 90 0.40 13.17 7.71
CA GLY A 90 1.76 13.39 7.25
C GLY A 90 2.04 14.86 6.96
N ASN A 91 3.29 15.26 7.20
CA ASN A 91 3.81 16.55 6.73
C ASN A 91 4.09 16.52 5.22
N LEU A 92 4.50 17.68 4.67
CA LEU A 92 4.76 17.81 3.23
C LEU A 92 5.92 16.93 2.73
N ALA A 93 6.90 16.62 3.57
CA ALA A 93 8.04 15.79 3.20
C ALA A 93 7.68 14.29 3.24
N THR A 94 6.75 13.90 4.12
CA THR A 94 6.29 12.52 4.35
C THR A 94 4.77 12.48 4.38
N PRO A 95 4.11 12.75 3.24
CA PRO A 95 2.66 12.89 3.20
C PRO A 95 1.96 11.58 3.54
N THR A 96 0.73 11.68 4.04
CA THR A 96 -0.14 10.51 4.18
C THR A 96 -0.47 9.97 2.80
N PRO A 97 -0.32 8.66 2.55
CA PRO A 97 -0.41 8.09 1.21
C PRO A 97 -1.85 8.22 0.68
N VAL A 98 -2.02 8.85 -0.48
CA VAL A 98 -3.31 8.97 -1.16
C VAL A 98 -3.60 7.68 -1.92
N GLY A 99 -4.84 7.19 -1.85
CA GLY A 99 -5.27 5.99 -2.57
C GLY A 99 -6.29 5.14 -1.81
N GLU A 100 -6.50 3.92 -2.30
CA GLU A 100 -7.37 2.93 -1.67
C GLU A 100 -6.54 1.82 -1.00
N TYR A 101 -6.85 1.55 0.26
CA TYR A 101 -6.17 0.58 1.11
C TYR A 101 -7.18 -0.28 1.87
N GLN A 102 -6.66 -1.24 2.62
CA GLN A 102 -7.41 -2.10 3.52
C GLN A 102 -6.69 -2.21 4.86
N VAL A 103 -7.47 -2.33 5.93
CA VAL A 103 -6.94 -2.74 7.23
C VAL A 103 -6.54 -4.22 7.13
N ILE A 104 -5.25 -4.52 7.20
CA ILE A 104 -4.73 -5.90 7.09
C ILE A 104 -4.26 -6.48 8.42
N TYR A 105 -4.10 -5.62 9.43
CA TYR A 105 -3.56 -6.02 10.72
C TYR A 105 -4.07 -5.11 11.84
N LYS A 106 -4.23 -5.67 13.03
CA LYS A 106 -4.65 -4.96 14.24
C LYS A 106 -3.78 -5.39 15.42
N GLY A 107 -3.10 -4.45 16.06
CA GLY A 107 -2.23 -4.69 17.21
C GLY A 107 -2.55 -3.78 18.39
N LYS A 108 -2.26 -4.26 19.60
CA LYS A 108 -2.29 -3.46 20.84
C LYS A 108 -0.85 -3.15 21.26
N ASN A 109 -0.61 -1.98 21.84
CA ASN A 109 0.70 -1.57 22.40
C ASN A 109 1.88 -1.75 21.41
N TRP A 110 1.69 -1.35 20.16
CA TRP A 110 2.68 -1.49 19.07
C TRP A 110 4.01 -0.77 19.36
N GLY A 111 3.97 0.26 20.22
CA GLY A 111 5.14 0.96 20.71
C GLY A 111 4.74 2.29 21.35
N PRO A 112 5.65 2.93 22.11
CA PRO A 112 5.31 4.09 22.94
C PRO A 112 4.81 5.29 22.12
N SER A 113 5.25 5.43 20.87
CA SER A 113 4.82 6.53 19.99
C SER A 113 3.47 6.30 19.31
N PHE A 114 2.96 5.06 19.33
CA PHE A 114 1.78 4.66 18.57
C PHE A 114 0.50 4.60 19.41
N GLY A 115 0.60 4.87 20.70
CA GLY A 115 -0.54 4.80 21.62
C GLY A 115 -1.05 3.35 21.82
N PRO A 116 -2.30 3.19 22.28
CA PRO A 116 -2.80 1.90 22.74
C PRO A 116 -3.16 0.92 21.61
N ARG A 117 -3.40 1.43 20.39
CA ARG A 117 -3.91 0.65 19.25
C ARG A 117 -3.23 1.03 17.95
N TRP A 118 -3.08 0.03 17.09
CA TRP A 118 -2.54 0.13 15.74
C TRP A 118 -3.40 -0.66 14.77
N LEU A 119 -3.82 -0.01 13.67
CA LEU A 119 -4.49 -0.62 12.53
C LEU A 119 -3.56 -0.46 11.32
N GLY A 120 -2.95 -1.55 10.87
CA GLY A 120 -2.02 -1.56 9.74
C GLY A 120 -2.73 -1.58 8.40
N LEU A 121 -2.22 -0.79 7.45
CA LEU A 121 -2.74 -0.66 6.09
C LEU A 121 -1.81 -1.36 5.08
N ASN A 122 -2.36 -1.89 3.99
CA ASN A 122 -1.62 -2.53 2.90
C ASN A 122 -0.95 -1.53 1.94
N VAL A 123 -0.25 -0.53 2.47
CA VAL A 123 0.49 0.43 1.64
C VAL A 123 1.73 -0.24 1.04
N PRO A 124 1.92 -0.24 -0.29
CA PRO A 124 2.96 -1.07 -0.95
C PRO A 124 4.41 -0.72 -0.57
N TRP A 125 4.66 0.54 -0.21
CA TRP A 125 6.02 1.05 -0.02
C TRP A 125 6.47 1.12 1.44
N GLY A 126 5.61 0.84 2.43
CA GLY A 126 6.03 0.91 3.82
C GLY A 126 4.96 0.50 4.83
N ALA A 127 5.34 0.54 6.10
CA ALA A 127 4.43 0.31 7.22
C ALA A 127 3.65 1.60 7.52
N TYR A 128 2.41 1.65 7.07
CA TYR A 128 1.48 2.75 7.36
C TYR A 128 0.29 2.22 8.16
N GLY A 129 -0.28 3.08 8.99
CA GLY A 129 -1.40 2.69 9.83
C GLY A 129 -2.20 3.87 10.38
N ILE A 130 -3.36 3.52 10.92
CA ILE A 130 -4.16 4.38 11.79
C ILE A 130 -3.83 3.97 13.23
N HIS A 131 -3.38 4.91 14.05
CA HIS A 131 -2.92 4.60 15.40
C HIS A 131 -3.14 5.74 16.39
N GLY A 132 -2.95 5.46 17.69
CA GLY A 132 -3.00 6.48 18.75
C GLY A 132 -1.80 7.43 18.72
N THR A 133 -1.51 8.13 19.81
CA THR A 133 -0.32 9.00 19.85
C THR A 133 0.11 9.30 21.29
N ASN A 134 1.41 9.47 21.50
CA ASN A 134 1.97 10.09 22.71
C ASN A 134 2.15 11.62 22.57
N LYS A 135 1.80 12.19 21.41
CA LYS A 135 1.82 13.62 21.11
C LYS A 135 0.40 14.12 20.84
N PRO A 136 -0.48 14.22 21.85
CA PRO A 136 -1.89 14.57 21.65
C PRO A 136 -2.08 15.94 21.00
N HIS A 137 -1.15 16.88 21.20
CA HIS A 137 -1.15 18.19 20.54
C HIS A 137 -1.03 18.10 19.02
N SER A 138 -0.53 16.99 18.46
CA SER A 138 -0.40 16.83 17.00
C SER A 138 -1.72 16.63 16.27
N ILE A 139 -2.79 16.25 16.97
CA ILE A 139 -4.11 16.02 16.37
C ILE A 139 -4.65 17.32 15.77
N GLY A 140 -5.13 17.26 14.52
CA GLY A 140 -5.53 18.45 13.76
C GLY A 140 -4.39 19.13 13.01
N GLN A 141 -3.25 18.47 12.84
CA GLN A 141 -2.06 19.05 12.19
C GLN A 141 -1.35 18.07 11.24
N HIS A 142 -0.49 18.62 10.37
CA HIS A 142 0.43 17.90 9.49
C HIS A 142 1.76 17.60 10.21
N LEU A 143 1.73 16.79 11.28
CA LEU A 143 2.88 16.55 12.17
C LEU A 143 3.29 15.06 12.29
N SER A 144 2.75 14.20 11.43
CA SER A 144 3.16 12.79 11.36
C SER A 144 4.19 12.55 10.25
N HIS A 145 4.75 11.33 10.23
CA HIS A 145 5.61 10.84 9.15
C HIS A 145 4.83 10.00 8.12
N GLY A 146 3.57 10.37 7.88
CA GLY A 146 2.67 9.76 6.90
C GLY A 146 1.56 8.88 7.50
N CYS A 147 1.73 8.33 8.71
CA CYS A 147 0.67 7.61 9.40
C CYS A 147 -0.48 8.54 9.85
N ILE A 148 -1.68 7.97 10.03
CA ILE A 148 -2.83 8.69 10.56
C ILE A 148 -2.85 8.55 12.08
N ARG A 149 -2.65 9.66 12.80
CA ARG A 149 -2.70 9.67 14.28
C ARG A 149 -4.08 10.06 14.76
N MET A 150 -4.57 9.38 15.77
CA MET A 150 -5.82 9.64 16.46
C MET A 150 -5.57 9.89 17.94
N ARG A 151 -6.54 10.48 18.63
CA ARG A 151 -6.54 10.51 20.11
C ARG A 151 -6.65 9.07 20.61
N ASN A 152 -6.03 8.76 21.75
CA ASN A 152 -5.97 7.39 22.26
C ASN A 152 -7.37 6.79 22.49
N ARG A 153 -8.29 7.55 23.09
CA ARG A 153 -9.69 7.12 23.26
C ARG A 153 -10.42 6.85 21.93
N ASP A 154 -10.13 7.66 20.91
CA ASP A 154 -10.80 7.60 19.61
C ASP A 154 -10.31 6.36 18.82
N VAL A 155 -9.01 6.04 18.90
CA VAL A 155 -8.46 4.84 18.25
C VAL A 155 -8.86 3.56 18.97
N GLU A 156 -9.08 3.59 20.29
CA GLU A 156 -9.61 2.44 21.03
C GLU A 156 -11.00 2.08 20.55
N GLU A 157 -11.89 3.07 20.43
CA GLU A 157 -13.22 2.89 19.85
C GLU A 157 -13.16 2.39 18.39
N LEU A 158 -12.35 3.05 17.55
CA LEU A 158 -12.20 2.64 16.15
C LEU A 158 -11.67 1.21 16.03
N TYR A 159 -10.73 0.83 16.90
CA TYR A 159 -10.17 -0.50 16.93
C TYR A 159 -11.23 -1.55 17.25
N ASP A 160 -12.12 -1.31 18.20
CA ASP A 160 -13.15 -2.30 18.53
C ASP A 160 -14.25 -2.37 17.45
N LEU A 161 -14.53 -1.25 16.79
CA LEU A 161 -15.57 -1.14 15.75
C LEU A 161 -15.18 -1.81 14.42
N ILE A 162 -13.94 -1.62 13.97
CA ILE A 162 -13.57 -1.87 12.57
C ILE A 162 -12.94 -3.26 12.37
N PRO A 163 -13.50 -4.13 11.52
CA PRO A 163 -12.92 -5.44 11.21
C PRO A 163 -11.70 -5.33 10.28
N ILE A 164 -10.84 -6.37 10.31
CA ILE A 164 -9.80 -6.58 9.29
C ILE A 164 -10.50 -6.76 7.92
N GLY A 165 -9.90 -6.24 6.85
CA GLY A 165 -10.46 -6.19 5.50
C GLY A 165 -11.24 -4.90 5.19
N THR A 166 -11.52 -4.07 6.20
CA THR A 166 -12.23 -2.80 6.01
C THR A 166 -11.50 -1.92 5.01
N LYS A 167 -12.23 -1.43 4.00
CA LYS A 167 -11.72 -0.49 3.00
C LYS A 167 -11.40 0.86 3.65
N VAL A 168 -10.23 1.40 3.33
CA VAL A 168 -9.76 2.73 3.74
C VAL A 168 -9.42 3.53 2.50
N THR A 169 -10.19 4.57 2.20
CA THR A 169 -9.88 5.51 1.11
C THR A 169 -9.24 6.76 1.72
N ILE A 170 -8.07 7.13 1.23
CA ILE A 170 -7.38 8.36 1.63
C ILE A 170 -7.49 9.34 0.48
N ALA A 171 -8.29 10.38 0.67
CA ALA A 171 -8.55 11.41 -0.31
C ALA A 171 -7.36 12.36 -0.46
N GLY A 172 -7.22 12.94 -1.65
CA GLY A 172 -6.19 13.91 -1.96
C GLY A 172 -5.75 13.79 -3.42
N HIS A 173 -4.87 14.68 -3.84
CA HIS A 173 -4.21 14.58 -5.13
C HIS A 173 -2.83 13.96 -4.94
N VAL A 174 -2.40 13.09 -5.87
CA VAL A 174 -1.13 12.34 -5.74
C VAL A 174 0.08 13.28 -5.67
N LEU A 175 0.00 14.46 -6.28
CA LEU A 175 1.05 15.48 -6.25
C LEU A 175 1.01 16.40 -5.01
N GLY A 176 0.07 16.17 -4.07
CA GLY A 176 -0.09 16.99 -2.87
C GLY A 176 -1.23 18.01 -2.97
N ASP A 177 -1.13 19.10 -2.23
CA ASP A 177 -2.21 20.08 -2.07
C ASP A 177 -2.42 20.93 -3.33
N PRO A 178 -3.66 21.12 -3.81
CA PRO A 178 -3.95 22.05 -4.90
C PRO A 178 -3.50 23.47 -4.52
N GLY A 179 -2.60 24.06 -5.31
CA GLY A 179 -2.03 25.39 -5.05
C GLY A 179 -0.68 25.39 -4.33
N ARG A 180 -0.03 24.22 -4.17
CA ARG A 180 1.38 24.12 -3.75
C ARG A 180 2.19 23.40 -4.82
N GLU A 181 3.47 23.75 -4.91
CA GLU A 181 4.39 22.99 -5.75
C GLU A 181 4.49 21.54 -5.27
N PRO A 182 4.49 20.56 -6.20
CA PRO A 182 4.71 19.17 -5.87
C PRO A 182 6.04 18.96 -5.14
N ARG A 183 6.06 17.94 -4.28
CA ARG A 183 7.27 17.54 -3.57
C ARG A 183 8.40 17.24 -4.56
N LYS A 184 9.60 17.80 -4.32
CA LYS A 184 10.81 17.41 -5.05
C LYS A 184 11.20 16.00 -4.63
N LEU A 185 11.28 15.07 -5.59
CA LEU A 185 11.60 13.66 -5.30
C LEU A 185 13.04 13.34 -5.62
N ALA A 186 13.69 12.57 -4.77
CA ALA A 186 15.04 12.08 -4.93
C ALA A 186 15.16 10.64 -4.41
N GLN A 187 16.34 10.05 -4.61
CA GLN A 187 16.63 8.71 -4.11
C GLN A 187 16.41 8.62 -2.59
N GLY A 188 15.66 7.60 -2.17
CA GLY A 188 15.25 7.38 -0.78
C GLY A 188 13.78 7.74 -0.51
N ASP A 189 13.16 8.54 -1.38
CA ASP A 189 11.76 8.91 -1.22
C ASP A 189 10.81 7.73 -1.46
N ILE A 190 9.69 7.75 -0.75
CA ILE A 190 8.61 6.78 -0.91
C ILE A 190 7.27 7.50 -1.02
N GLY A 191 6.31 6.92 -1.75
CA GLY A 191 4.98 7.50 -1.87
C GLY A 191 4.24 7.15 -3.16
N ALA A 192 2.98 7.58 -3.23
CA ALA A 192 2.16 7.48 -4.43
C ALA A 192 2.70 8.37 -5.57
N ASP A 193 3.27 9.52 -5.22
CA ASP A 193 3.99 10.43 -6.13
C ASP A 193 5.20 9.75 -6.78
N VAL A 194 5.98 9.00 -6.00
CA VAL A 194 7.09 8.19 -6.51
C VAL A 194 6.57 7.11 -7.46
N GLN A 195 5.48 6.43 -7.10
CA GLN A 195 4.90 5.40 -7.95
C GLN A 195 4.40 5.99 -9.28
N LEU A 196 3.80 7.19 -9.25
CA LEU A 196 3.38 7.92 -10.44
C LEU A 196 4.58 8.24 -11.34
N ILE A 197 5.69 8.74 -10.78
CA ILE A 197 6.91 9.01 -11.55
C ILE A 197 7.49 7.72 -12.15
N GLN A 198 7.52 6.62 -11.40
CA GLN A 198 7.96 5.32 -11.92
C GLN A 198 7.09 4.87 -13.10
N ASN A 199 5.76 5.03 -13.00
CA ASN A 199 4.83 4.71 -14.09
C ASN A 199 5.06 5.60 -15.33
N ARG A 200 5.34 6.90 -15.14
CA ARG A 200 5.63 7.83 -16.24
C ARG A 200 6.96 7.49 -16.91
N LEU A 201 8.02 7.26 -16.15
CA LEU A 201 9.32 6.81 -16.66
C LEU A 201 9.20 5.48 -17.41
N LYS A 202 8.39 4.55 -16.91
CA LYS A 202 8.16 3.25 -17.54
C LYS A 202 7.41 3.39 -18.86
N SER A 203 6.35 4.20 -18.88
CA SER A 203 5.56 4.47 -20.08
C SER A 203 6.39 5.19 -21.16
N ALA A 204 7.34 6.03 -20.75
CA ALA A 204 8.27 6.70 -21.65
C ALA A 204 9.48 5.82 -22.06
N GLY A 205 9.56 4.57 -21.63
CA GLY A 205 10.62 3.63 -22.01
C GLY A 205 11.93 3.72 -21.21
N TYR A 206 11.98 4.56 -20.17
CA TYR A 206 13.20 4.76 -19.37
C TYR A 206 13.36 3.81 -18.20
N TYR A 207 12.26 3.23 -17.69
CA TYR A 207 12.24 2.41 -16.49
C TYR A 207 11.58 1.04 -16.71
N SER A 208 12.35 -0.04 -16.52
CA SER A 208 11.85 -1.42 -16.65
C SER A 208 11.46 -2.07 -15.31
N GLY A 209 11.77 -1.42 -14.19
CA GLY A 209 11.53 -1.94 -12.85
C GLY A 209 10.05 -2.01 -12.44
N VAL A 210 9.85 -2.45 -11.19
CA VAL A 210 8.53 -2.50 -10.55
C VAL A 210 8.19 -1.11 -10.03
N CYS A 211 6.99 -0.61 -10.37
CA CYS A 211 6.48 0.68 -9.89
C CYS A 211 5.90 0.48 -8.48
N ASN A 212 6.78 0.38 -7.49
CA ASN A 212 6.45 0.04 -6.10
C ASN A 212 6.37 1.26 -5.16
N GLY A 213 6.54 2.48 -5.70
CA GLY A 213 6.53 3.71 -4.90
C GLY A 213 7.77 3.90 -4.04
N LYS A 214 8.89 3.24 -4.36
CA LYS A 214 10.20 3.44 -3.69
C LYS A 214 11.24 3.98 -4.68
N PHE A 215 11.74 5.17 -4.41
CA PHE A 215 12.68 5.87 -5.28
C PHE A 215 14.09 5.34 -5.05
N LEU A 216 14.42 4.25 -5.71
CA LEU A 216 15.73 3.58 -5.60
C LEU A 216 16.73 4.11 -6.64
N ALA A 217 17.98 3.65 -6.56
CA ALA A 217 19.03 4.00 -7.52
C ALA A 217 18.62 3.73 -8.98
N SER A 218 17.86 2.65 -9.24
CA SER A 218 17.34 2.33 -10.58
C SER A 218 16.34 3.36 -11.10
N THR A 219 15.51 3.94 -10.21
CA THR A 219 14.60 5.05 -10.57
C THR A 219 15.39 6.32 -10.83
N ALA A 220 16.40 6.62 -10.00
CA ALA A 220 17.27 7.78 -10.20
C ALA A 220 18.04 7.70 -11.52
N GLU A 221 18.55 6.53 -11.88
CA GLU A 221 19.26 6.32 -13.15
C GLU A 221 18.33 6.49 -14.36
N ALA A 222 17.13 5.89 -14.31
CA ALA A 222 16.11 6.08 -15.34
C ALA A 222 15.74 7.57 -15.49
N LEU A 223 15.60 8.28 -14.38
CA LEU A 223 15.32 9.71 -14.39
C LEU A 223 16.47 10.52 -14.99
N ARG A 224 17.72 10.21 -14.67
CA ARG A 224 18.88 10.91 -15.28
C ARG A 224 18.94 10.72 -16.79
N ARG A 225 18.57 9.55 -17.30
CA ARG A 225 18.43 9.32 -18.75
C ARG A 225 17.33 10.22 -19.34
N PHE A 226 16.14 10.17 -18.76
CA PHE A 226 15.02 11.02 -19.17
C PHE A 226 15.39 12.51 -19.17
N GLN A 227 16.07 12.98 -18.12
CA GLN A 227 16.51 14.36 -17.99
C GLN A 227 17.48 14.76 -19.11
N ARG A 228 18.49 13.93 -19.41
CA ARG A 228 19.43 14.21 -20.53
C ARG A 228 18.72 14.32 -21.86
N ASP A 229 17.84 13.37 -22.14
CA ASP A 229 17.15 13.28 -23.44
C ASP A 229 16.12 14.42 -23.62
N ASN A 230 15.70 15.06 -22.53
CA ASN A 230 14.80 16.21 -22.53
C ASN A 230 15.49 17.56 -22.30
N GLY A 231 16.82 17.62 -22.37
CA GLY A 231 17.59 18.86 -22.20
C GLY A 231 17.55 19.44 -20.77
N LEU A 232 17.22 18.62 -19.77
CA LEU A 232 17.19 19.00 -18.36
C LEU A 232 18.54 18.68 -17.68
N ARG A 233 18.80 19.32 -16.54
CA ARG A 233 19.92 18.96 -15.67
C ARG A 233 19.74 17.52 -15.16
N ALA A 234 20.68 16.65 -15.47
CA ALA A 234 20.62 15.21 -15.15
C ALA A 234 21.07 14.89 -13.71
N ASP A 235 20.47 15.54 -12.73
CA ASP A 235 20.78 15.34 -11.30
C ASP A 235 20.05 14.16 -10.65
N GLY A 236 19.05 13.59 -11.32
CA GLY A 236 18.24 12.49 -10.81
C GLY A 236 17.23 12.93 -9.75
N VAL A 237 16.88 14.22 -9.72
CA VAL A 237 15.86 14.79 -8.85
C VAL A 237 14.64 15.18 -9.69
N VAL A 238 13.44 14.83 -9.23
CA VAL A 238 12.18 15.25 -9.85
C VAL A 238 11.93 16.69 -9.41
N SER A 239 12.36 17.64 -10.24
CA SER A 239 12.06 19.06 -10.11
C SER A 239 10.73 19.41 -10.77
N ILE A 240 10.28 20.66 -10.61
CA ILE A 240 9.08 21.18 -11.28
C ILE A 240 9.11 20.95 -12.80
N SER A 241 10.24 21.20 -13.44
CA SER A 241 10.42 20.98 -14.88
C SER A 241 10.28 19.52 -15.30
N VAL A 242 10.61 18.57 -14.42
CA VAL A 242 10.37 17.15 -14.67
C VAL A 242 8.86 16.84 -14.64
N TYR A 243 8.12 17.42 -13.67
CA TYR A 243 6.67 17.28 -13.62
C TYR A 243 5.98 17.85 -14.86
N GLU A 244 6.40 19.05 -15.31
CA GLU A 244 5.94 19.68 -16.55
C GLU A 244 6.22 18.78 -17.76
N LYS A 245 7.43 18.23 -17.89
CA LYS A 245 7.78 17.31 -19.00
C LYS A 245 6.97 16.02 -18.99
N PHE A 246 6.47 15.58 -17.83
CA PHE A 246 5.56 14.44 -17.75
C PHE A 246 4.07 14.81 -17.97
N GLY A 247 3.77 16.08 -18.23
CA GLY A 247 2.38 16.57 -18.36
C GLY A 247 1.59 16.42 -17.07
N LEU A 248 2.28 16.50 -15.92
CA LEU A 248 1.67 16.41 -14.59
C LEU A 248 1.37 17.80 -14.00
N MET A 249 1.88 18.85 -14.64
CA MET A 249 1.75 20.25 -14.27
C MET A 249 1.68 21.06 -15.56
N GLU A 250 0.98 22.19 -15.51
CA GLU A 250 0.91 23.22 -16.57
C GLU A 250 1.68 24.46 -16.15
#